data_AF-A0A5N9G0H4-F1
#
_entry.id   AF-A0A5N9G0H4-F1
#
_cell.length_a   1.000
_cell.length_b   1.000
_cell.length_c   1.000
_cell.angle_alpha   90.00
_cell.angle_beta   90.00
_cell.angle_gamma   90.00
#
_symmetry.space_group_name_H-M   'P 1'
#
loop_
_entity.id
_entity.type
_entity.pdbx_description
1 polymer ?
#
loop_
_entity_poly.entity_id
_entity_poly.type
_entity_poly.pdbx_seq_one_letter_code
_entity_poly.pdbx_strand_id
1 'polypeptide(L)'
;MWKARGWIDLLVGGVGIRRTRRNTQNYIIGDALDWWRISDYIPNTLVRLEAEMKVPGKAWLQFEVIPSGNKCTLRQTAGMETDNFIGLMYWYGLYSLHALIFKGMLDAISKKASRFQGSAQSLF
;
A
#
# COMPACT_ATOMS: atom_id res chain seq x y z
N MET A 1 5.02 -3.90 19.78
CA MET A 1 5.03 -2.49 19.37
C MET A 1 3.77 -2.18 18.55
N TRP A 2 2.62 -2.09 19.22
CA TRP A 2 1.28 -1.93 18.65
C TRP A 2 0.85 -0.46 18.66
N LYS A 3 1.73 0.48 18.28
CA LYS A 3 1.43 1.92 18.33
C LYS A 3 1.07 2.55 16.97
N ALA A 4 1.28 1.84 15.86
CA ALA A 4 0.92 2.34 14.53
C ALA A 4 -0.58 2.25 14.21
N ARG A 5 -1.36 1.46 14.97
CA ARG A 5 -2.80 1.25 14.73
C ARG A 5 -3.69 2.45 15.08
N GLY A 6 -3.25 3.36 15.94
CA GLY A 6 -4.07 4.50 16.37
C GLY A 6 -3.96 5.76 15.49
N TRP A 7 -2.89 5.89 14.69
CA TRP A 7 -2.63 7.12 13.92
C TRP A 7 -3.25 7.09 12.52
N ILE A 8 -3.44 5.89 11.95
CA ILE A 8 -4.11 5.70 10.67
C ILE A 8 -5.60 6.05 10.77
N ASP A 9 -6.25 5.69 11.89
CA ASP A 9 -7.66 6.02 12.16
C ASP A 9 -7.89 7.54 12.31
N LEU A 10 -6.85 8.32 12.65
CA LEU A 10 -6.98 9.76 12.90
C LEU A 10 -6.83 10.63 11.64
N LEU A 11 -6.09 10.17 10.62
CA LEU A 11 -5.89 10.93 9.38
C LEU A 11 -6.87 10.59 8.27
N VAL A 12 -7.54 9.45 8.39
CA VAL A 12 -8.47 8.92 7.38
C VAL A 12 -9.92 9.10 7.82
N GLY A 13 -10.23 10.18 8.54
CA GLY A 13 -11.57 10.75 8.67
C GLY A 13 -12.73 9.75 8.73
N GLY A 14 -12.72 8.82 9.70
CA GLY A 14 -13.91 8.12 10.15
C GLY A 14 -14.75 7.39 9.09
N VAL A 15 -14.16 6.56 8.23
CA VAL A 15 -14.94 5.72 7.31
C VAL A 15 -14.76 4.25 7.65
N GLY A 16 -15.89 3.64 8.04
CA GLY A 16 -15.96 2.34 8.69
C GLY A 16 -15.34 1.18 7.91
N ILE A 17 -14.85 0.23 8.70
CA ILE A 17 -14.43 -1.14 8.35
C ILE A 17 -15.35 -1.73 7.27
N ARG A 18 -15.02 -1.55 5.99
CA ARG A 18 -15.69 -2.24 4.88
C ARG A 18 -14.93 -3.52 4.59
N ARG A 19 -15.10 -4.48 5.49
CA ARG A 19 -14.77 -5.89 5.24
C ARG A 19 -15.63 -6.35 4.07
N THR A 20 -15.02 -6.78 2.97
CA THR A 20 -15.32 -8.05 2.29
C THR A 20 -14.28 -8.28 1.19
N ARG A 21 -13.35 -9.21 1.42
CA ARG A 21 -12.54 -9.83 0.37
C ARG A 21 -13.46 -10.78 -0.41
N ARG A 22 -13.85 -10.46 -1.64
CA ARG A 22 -14.45 -11.46 -2.55
C ARG A 22 -13.32 -12.25 -3.19
N ASN A 23 -13.05 -13.41 -2.58
CA ASN A 23 -12.24 -14.50 -3.11
C ASN A 23 -10.71 -14.30 -3.13
N THR A 24 -9.99 -15.39 -2.86
CA THR A 24 -8.67 -15.37 -2.20
C THR A 24 -7.46 -15.52 -3.14
N GLN A 25 -7.65 -15.65 -4.46
CA GLN A 25 -6.55 -16.07 -5.34
C GLN A 25 -6.29 -15.19 -6.57
N ASN A 26 -7.23 -14.33 -6.99
CA ASN A 26 -7.06 -13.50 -8.18
C ASN A 26 -7.25 -12.01 -7.81
N TYR A 27 -6.28 -11.16 -8.17
CA TYR A 27 -6.42 -9.71 -8.07
C TYR A 27 -7.14 -9.22 -9.32
N ILE A 28 -8.34 -8.66 -9.15
CA ILE A 28 -9.13 -8.12 -10.25
C ILE A 28 -9.05 -6.60 -10.19
N ILE A 29 -8.75 -5.96 -11.33
CA ILE A 29 -8.80 -4.50 -11.43
C ILE A 29 -10.21 -4.04 -11.04
N GLY A 30 -10.27 -3.04 -10.16
CA GLY A 30 -11.50 -2.52 -9.59
C GLY A 30 -11.88 -3.13 -8.24
N ASP A 31 -11.20 -4.17 -7.76
CA ASP A 31 -11.47 -4.72 -6.42
C ASP A 31 -11.06 -3.73 -5.31
N ALA A 32 -11.88 -3.70 -4.26
CA ALA A 32 -11.64 -2.88 -3.08
C ALA A 32 -10.83 -3.67 -2.03
N LEU A 33 -9.76 -3.05 -1.54
CA LEU A 33 -8.91 -3.48 -0.45
C LEU A 33 -9.03 -2.45 0.69
N ASP A 34 -10.00 -2.67 1.57
CA ASP A 34 -10.40 -1.76 2.65
C ASP A 34 -10.80 -0.36 2.15
N TRP A 35 -9.82 0.53 1.95
CA TRP A 35 -9.97 1.93 1.50
C TRP A 35 -9.18 2.22 0.22
N TRP A 36 -8.63 1.18 -0.39
CA TRP A 36 -7.94 1.22 -1.66
C TRP A 36 -8.76 0.52 -2.73
N ARG A 37 -8.72 0.99 -3.96
CA ARG A 37 -9.19 0.28 -5.15
C ARG A 37 -8.01 -0.13 -6.00
N ILE A 38 -7.96 -1.37 -6.46
CA ILE A 38 -6.96 -1.80 -7.44
C ILE A 38 -7.26 -1.07 -8.75
N SER A 39 -6.38 -0.16 -9.17
CA SER A 39 -6.53 0.55 -10.44
C SER A 39 -5.69 -0.05 -11.55
N ASP A 40 -4.54 -0.65 -11.19
CA ASP A 40 -3.68 -1.34 -12.14
C ASP A 40 -3.05 -2.58 -11.48
N TYR A 41 -2.87 -3.63 -12.26
CA TYR A 41 -2.31 -4.89 -11.79
C TYR A 41 -1.61 -5.65 -12.92
N ILE A 42 -0.31 -5.88 -12.73
CA ILE A 42 0.52 -6.76 -13.56
C ILE A 42 1.05 -7.87 -12.66
N PRO A 43 0.68 -9.14 -12.91
CA PRO A 43 1.13 -10.27 -12.09
C PRO A 43 2.64 -10.27 -11.87
N ASN A 44 3.04 -10.46 -10.61
CA ASN A 44 4.44 -10.51 -10.15
C ASN A 44 5.30 -9.27 -10.43
N THR A 45 4.72 -8.18 -10.97
CA THR A 45 5.47 -7.00 -11.40
C THR A 45 4.96 -5.73 -10.74
N LEU A 46 3.65 -5.47 -10.80
CA LEU A 46 3.08 -4.19 -10.40
C LEU A 46 1.69 -4.35 -9.80
N VAL A 47 1.41 -3.58 -8.76
CA VAL A 47 0.04 -3.30 -8.33
C VAL A 47 -0.08 -1.83 -7.98
N ARG A 48 -1.09 -1.16 -8.54
CA ARG A 48 -1.45 0.22 -8.21
C ARG A 48 -2.79 0.23 -7.50
N LEU A 49 -2.82 0.97 -6.41
CA LEU A 49 -3.94 1.16 -5.53
C LEU A 49 -4.33 2.64 -5.53
N GLU A 50 -5.58 2.95 -5.79
CA GLU A 50 -6.15 4.29 -5.67
C GLU A 50 -6.89 4.43 -4.35
N ALA A 51 -6.66 5.53 -3.63
CA ALA A 51 -7.31 5.79 -2.36
C ALA A 51 -8.76 6.23 -2.62
N GLU A 52 -9.73 5.56 -2.00
CA GLU A 52 -11.15 5.92 -2.08
C GLU A 52 -11.57 6.94 -1.02
N MET A 53 -10.68 7.26 -0.09
CA MET A 53 -10.98 8.22 0.98
C MET A 53 -11.07 9.66 0.45
N LYS A 54 -11.82 10.50 1.16
CA LYS A 54 -11.92 11.93 0.85
C LYS A 54 -10.61 12.63 1.22
N VAL A 55 -9.76 12.85 0.22
CA VAL A 55 -8.57 13.70 0.30
C VAL A 55 -8.72 14.90 -0.63
N PRO A 56 -7.98 16.01 -0.41
CA PRO A 56 -7.99 17.20 -1.28
C PRO A 56 -7.29 16.95 -2.63
N GLY A 57 -7.63 15.86 -3.31
CA GLY A 57 -7.02 15.38 -4.56
C GLY A 57 -7.34 13.91 -4.81
N LYS A 58 -6.54 13.26 -5.65
CA LYS A 58 -6.52 11.80 -5.82
C LYS A 58 -5.21 11.25 -5.29
N ALA A 59 -5.26 10.35 -4.31
CA ALA A 59 -4.06 9.70 -3.79
C ALA A 59 -3.95 8.28 -4.32
N TRP A 60 -2.73 7.82 -4.56
CA TRP A 60 -2.45 6.47 -5.03
C TRP A 60 -1.19 5.92 -4.37
N LEU A 61 -1.12 4.59 -4.30
CA LEU A 61 0.00 3.82 -3.80
C LEU A 61 0.32 2.70 -4.79
N GLN A 62 1.55 2.68 -5.26
CA GLN A 62 2.03 1.71 -6.22
C GLN A 62 3.12 0.85 -5.58
N PHE A 63 3.06 -0.44 -5.85
CA PHE A 63 4.13 -1.38 -5.56
C PHE A 63 4.63 -1.97 -6.86
N GLU A 64 5.95 -1.98 -6.99
CA GLU A 64 6.64 -2.59 -8.13
C GLU A 64 7.71 -3.55 -7.61
N VAL A 65 7.77 -4.71 -8.24
CA VAL A 65 8.79 -5.72 -7.98
C VAL A 65 9.77 -5.70 -9.12
N ILE A 66 11.00 -5.30 -8.83
CA ILE A 66 12.09 -5.27 -9.80
C ILE A 66 12.98 -6.49 -9.52
N PRO A 67 12.99 -7.51 -10.41
CA PRO A 67 13.82 -8.69 -10.22
C PRO A 67 15.31 -8.34 -10.33
N SER A 68 16.13 -8.96 -9.49
CA SER A 68 17.58 -8.79 -9.46
C SER A 68 18.24 -10.13 -9.10
N GLY A 69 18.41 -10.98 -10.11
CA GLY A 69 18.90 -12.36 -9.95
C GLY A 69 18.01 -13.16 -8.98
N ASN A 70 18.62 -13.71 -7.93
CA ASN A 70 17.89 -14.47 -6.89
C ASN A 70 17.20 -13.59 -5.83
N LYS A 71 17.23 -12.27 -6.01
CA LYS A 71 16.58 -11.28 -5.15
C LYS A 71 15.61 -10.44 -5.96
N CYS A 72 14.80 -9.66 -5.26
CA CYS A 72 14.01 -8.60 -5.88
C CYS A 72 14.07 -7.33 -5.04
N THR A 73 13.92 -6.19 -5.70
CA THR A 73 13.75 -4.89 -5.07
C THR A 73 12.27 -4.54 -5.12
N LEU A 74 11.65 -4.38 -3.95
CA LEU A 74 10.30 -3.88 -3.84
C LEU A 74 10.33 -2.34 -3.78
N ARG A 75 9.84 -1.68 -4.81
CA ARG A 75 9.67 -0.23 -4.87
C ARG A 75 8.24 0.11 -4.47
N GLN A 76 8.08 0.94 -3.45
CA GLN A 76 6.81 1.50 -3.04
C GLN A 76 6.79 3.00 -3.37
N THR A 77 5.82 3.43 -4.16
CA THR A 77 5.66 4.80 -4.58
C THR A 77 4.29 5.29 -4.15
N ALA A 78 4.24 6.31 -3.30
CA ALA A 78 3.00 6.98 -2.93
C ALA A 78 2.95 8.33 -3.65
N GLY A 79 1.81 8.65 -4.24
CA GLY A 79 1.60 9.91 -4.92
C GLY A 79 0.23 10.51 -4.62
N MET A 80 0.13 11.82 -4.82
CA MET A 80 -1.13 12.54 -4.80
C MET A 80 -1.16 13.48 -6.01
N GLU A 81 -2.25 13.40 -6.77
CA GLU A 81 -2.59 14.34 -7.82
C GLU A 81 -3.56 15.37 -7.23
N THR A 82 -3.15 16.63 -7.20
CA THR A 82 -3.96 17.73 -6.67
C THR A 82 -3.66 19.01 -7.41
N ASP A 83 -4.73 19.73 -7.78
CA ASP A 83 -4.66 21.02 -8.47
C ASP A 83 -4.86 22.20 -7.51
N ASN A 84 -4.88 21.93 -6.20
CA ASN A 84 -5.15 22.95 -5.18
C ASN A 84 -4.03 23.03 -4.13
N PHE A 85 -3.79 24.24 -3.64
CA PHE A 85 -2.75 24.52 -2.64
C PHE A 85 -2.98 23.77 -1.32
N ILE A 86 -4.25 23.55 -0.95
CA ILE A 86 -4.62 22.81 0.27
C ILE A 86 -4.12 21.36 0.18
N GLY A 87 -4.20 20.74 -1.00
CA GLY A 87 -3.72 19.39 -1.23
C GLY A 87 -2.20 19.30 -1.17
N LEU A 88 -1.49 20.28 -1.71
CA LEU A 88 -0.03 20.37 -1.54
C LEU A 88 0.34 20.48 -0.06
N MET A 89 -0.30 21.38 0.69
CA MET A 89 -0.05 21.54 2.13
C MET A 89 -0.37 20.27 2.92
N TYR A 90 -1.48 19.60 2.60
CA TYR A 90 -1.83 18.31 3.19
C TYR A 90 -0.75 17.25 2.91
N TRP A 91 -0.31 17.13 1.66
CA TRP A 91 0.69 16.15 1.25
C TRP A 91 2.04 16.37 1.94
N TYR A 92 2.55 17.61 1.91
CA TYR A 92 3.83 17.95 2.53
C TYR A 92 3.76 17.92 4.07
N GLY A 93 2.66 18.36 4.66
CA GLY A 93 2.45 18.31 6.11
C GLY A 93 2.45 16.88 6.66
N LEU A 94 1.98 15.91 5.88
CA LEU A 94 1.97 14.50 6.25
C LEU A 94 3.18 13.71 5.76
N TYR A 95 4.10 14.33 5.00
CA TYR A 95 5.22 13.63 4.37
C TYR A 95 6.05 12.81 5.37
N SER A 96 6.42 13.39 6.51
CA SER A 96 7.20 12.70 7.54
C SER A 96 6.46 11.50 8.14
N LEU A 97 5.14 11.61 8.29
CA LEU A 97 4.32 10.53 8.81
C LEU A 97 4.12 9.42 7.77
N HIS A 98 3.83 9.79 6.52
CA HIS A 98 3.77 8.88 5.39
C HIS A 98 5.06 8.06 5.28
N ALA A 99 6.22 8.72 5.38
CA ALA A 99 7.52 8.05 5.37
C ALA A 99 7.65 6.98 6.47
N LEU A 100 7.18 7.27 7.69
CA LEU A 100 7.24 6.32 8.81
C LEU A 100 6.28 5.12 8.60
N ILE A 101 5.06 5.38 8.15
CA ILE A 101 4.04 4.34 7.90
C ILE A 101 4.48 3.44 6.73
N PHE A 102 4.90 4.03 5.62
CA PHE A 102 5.33 3.31 4.41
C PHE A 102 6.59 2.49 4.66
N LYS A 103 7.56 3.01 5.40
CA LYS A 103 8.73 2.24 5.83
C LYS A 103 8.31 1.01 6.65
N GLY A 104 7.43 1.18 7.64
CA GLY A 104 6.94 0.06 8.45
C GLY A 104 6.17 -0.98 7.62
N MET A 105 5.45 -0.54 6.58
CA MET A 105 4.77 -1.43 5.65
C MET A 105 5.75 -2.26 4.81
N LEU A 106 6.78 -1.62 4.23
CA LEU A 106 7.85 -2.31 3.50
C LEU A 106 8.58 -3.33 4.36
N ASP A 107 8.91 -2.98 5.61
CA ASP A 107 9.57 -3.88 6.56
C ASP A 107 8.70 -5.11 6.85
N ALA A 108 7.39 -4.92 7.03
CA ALA A 108 6.45 -6.00 7.26
C ALA A 108 6.28 -6.92 6.04
N ILE A 109 6.25 -6.36 4.83
CA ILE A 109 6.20 -7.12 3.58
C ILE A 109 7.49 -7.92 3.40
N SER A 110 8.65 -7.28 3.56
CA SER A 110 9.96 -7.92 3.46
C SER A 110 10.08 -9.10 4.42
N LYS A 111 9.73 -8.89 5.70
CA LYS A 111 9.76 -9.96 6.72
C LYS A 111 8.82 -11.12 6.39
N LYS A 112 7.64 -10.86 5.82
CA LYS A 112 6.72 -11.92 5.36
C LYS A 112 7.30 -12.65 4.14
N ALA A 113 7.84 -11.93 3.17
CA ALA A 113 8.43 -12.50 1.96
C ALA A 113 9.62 -13.43 2.28
N SER A 114 10.52 -13.02 3.19
CA SER A 114 11.64 -13.87 3.63
C SER A 114 11.17 -15.15 4.34
N ARG A 115 10.05 -15.10 5.08
CA ARG A 115 9.46 -16.30 5.68
C ARG A 115 8.88 -17.23 4.63
N PHE A 116 8.22 -16.69 3.59
CA PHE A 116 7.73 -17.48 2.47
C PHE A 116 8.86 -18.16 1.69
N GLN A 117 10.00 -17.50 1.47
CA GLN A 117 11.19 -18.13 0.88
C GLN A 117 11.73 -19.26 1.76
N GLY A 118 11.79 -19.09 3.09
CA GLY A 118 12.21 -20.15 4.01
C GLY A 118 11.31 -21.38 3.99
N SER A 119 9.99 -21.21 3.83
CA SER A 119 9.06 -22.33 3.63
C SER A 119 9.12 -22.92 2.22
N ALA A 120 9.47 -22.14 1.19
CA ALA A 120 9.63 -22.63 -0.17
C ALA A 120 10.96 -23.36 -0.40
N GLN A 121 11.98 -23.11 0.43
CA GLN A 121 13.27 -23.81 0.41
C GLN A 121 13.27 -25.13 1.21
N SER A 122 12.24 -25.39 2.03
CA SER A 122 12.12 -26.58 2.89
C SER A 122 11.36 -27.76 2.24
N LEU A 123 11.09 -27.70 0.93
CA LEU A 123 10.36 -28.75 0.21
C LEU A 123 11.24 -29.66 -0.65
N PHE A 124 12.51 -29.85 -0.25
CA PHE A 124 13.36 -30.94 -0.71
C PHE A 124 13.99 -31.65 0.48
#